data_AF-A0A3C1WY11-F1
#
_entry.id   AF-A0A3C1WY11-F1
#
_cell.length_a   1.000
_cell.length_b   1.000
_cell.length_c   1.000
_cell.angle_alpha   90.00
_cell.angle_beta   90.00
_cell.angle_gamma   90.00
#
_symmetry.space_group_name_H-M   'P 1'
#
loop_
_entity.id
_entity.type
_entity.pdbx_description
1 polymer ?
#
loop_
_entity_poly.entity_id
_entity_poly.type
_entity_poly.pdbx_seq_one_letter_code
_entity_poly.pdbx_strand_id
1 'polypeptide(L)' 'MTKTLTITSPDDFHVHLRDDALMAAVAPYTAKQFKRALVMPNLKTPITTVDQALQYESRIKKSLKSESHFQPLMTLYLTD' A
#
# COMPACT_ATOMS: atom_id res chain seq x y z
N MET A 1 27.51 -18.24 13.66
CA MET A 1 26.77 -18.74 12.48
C MET A 1 25.36 -18.18 12.54
N THR A 2 24.96 -17.32 11.61
CA THR A 2 23.61 -16.73 11.56
C THR A 2 22.68 -17.72 10.87
N LYS A 3 21.54 -18.07 11.50
CA LYS A 3 20.50 -18.89 10.85
C LYS A 3 19.72 -18.04 9.86
N THR A 4 19.48 -18.55 8.66
CA THR A 4 18.72 -17.89 7.59
C THR A 4 17.47 -18.69 7.28
N LEU A 5 16.35 -18.02 7.01
CA LEU A 5 15.10 -18.61 6.53
C LEU A 5 14.72 -17.95 5.20
N THR A 6 14.46 -18.76 4.19
CA THR A 6 13.92 -18.30 2.89
C THR A 6 12.43 -18.54 2.86
N ILE A 7 11.66 -17.52 2.51
CA ILE A 7 10.21 -17.61 2.33
C ILE A 7 9.82 -17.06 0.96
N THR A 8 8.68 -17.51 0.43
CA THR A 8 8.02 -16.85 -0.71
C THR A 8 7.73 -15.40 -0.34
N SER A 9 7.87 -14.47 -1.30
CA SER A 9 7.58 -13.05 -1.06
C SER A 9 6.21 -12.88 -0.42
N PRO A 10 6.13 -12.29 0.78
CA PRO A 10 4.89 -12.20 1.52
C PRO A 10 3.99 -11.08 0.97
N ASP A 11 2.73 -11.10 1.41
CA ASP A 11 1.78 -10.01 1.25
C ASP A 11 1.37 -9.46 2.62
N ASP A 12 1.09 -8.16 2.68
CA ASP A 12 0.55 -7.51 3.88
C ASP A 12 -0.97 -7.32 3.73
N PHE A 13 -1.77 -8.12 4.44
CA PHE A 13 -3.23 -8.07 4.33
C PHE A 13 -3.89 -6.94 5.15
N HIS A 14 -3.12 -6.08 5.82
CA HIS A 14 -3.67 -4.93 6.52
C HIS A 14 -2.64 -3.81 6.67
N VAL A 15 -2.67 -2.81 5.77
CA VAL A 15 -1.74 -1.67 5.83
C VAL A 15 -2.45 -0.31 5.77
N HIS A 16 -1.97 0.64 6.56
CA HIS A 16 -2.35 2.06 6.46
C HIS A 16 -1.17 2.87 5.90
N LEU A 17 -1.28 3.30 4.64
CA LEU A 17 -0.24 4.12 4.00
C LEU A 17 -0.41 5.62 4.19
N ARG A 18 -1.56 6.07 4.74
CA ARG A 18 -1.91 7.51 4.88
C ARG A 18 -1.93 8.19 3.51
N ASP A 19 -1.71 9.50 3.43
CA ASP A 19 -1.66 10.22 2.16
C ASP A 19 -0.49 11.23 2.15
N ASP A 20 -0.25 11.84 1.00
CA ASP A 20 0.71 12.93 0.79
C ASP A 20 2.11 12.62 1.35
N ALA A 21 2.67 13.53 2.17
CA ALA A 21 4.01 13.41 2.73
C ALA A 21 4.19 12.17 3.62
N LEU A 22 3.14 11.76 4.35
CA LEU A 22 3.20 10.56 5.17
C LEU A 22 3.26 9.31 4.30
N MET A 23 2.45 9.24 3.24
CA MET A 23 2.50 8.13 2.28
C MET A 23 3.87 8.02 1.62
N ALA A 24 4.44 9.15 1.17
CA ALA A 24 5.78 9.16 0.59
C ALA A 24 6.87 8.68 1.57
N ALA A 25 6.69 8.93 2.87
CA ALA A 25 7.62 8.47 3.90
C ALA A 25 7.48 6.98 4.22
N VAL A 26 6.27 6.40 4.18
CA VAL A 26 6.02 5.03 4.67
C VAL A 26 5.88 3.98 3.58
N ALA A 27 5.33 4.31 2.41
CA ALA A 27 5.07 3.35 1.33
C ALA A 27 6.32 2.58 0.85
N PRO A 28 7.53 3.19 0.77
CA PRO A 28 8.73 2.46 0.38
C PRO A 28 9.10 1.30 1.32
N TYR A 29 8.74 1.38 2.61
CA TYR A 29 9.01 0.32 3.58
C TYR A 29 8.09 -0.88 3.39
N THR A 30 6.82 -0.67 3.04
CA THR A 30 5.93 -1.78 2.67
C THR A 30 6.38 -2.40 1.35
N ALA A 31 6.66 -1.57 0.34
CA ALA A 31 7.04 -2.02 -1.00
C ALA A 31 8.35 -2.80 -1.05
N LYS A 32 9.28 -2.54 -0.12
CA LYS A 32 10.56 -3.26 -0.04
C LYS A 32 10.42 -4.67 0.56
N GLN A 33 9.41 -4.90 1.40
CA GLN A 33 9.26 -6.15 2.16
C GLN A 33 8.20 -7.07 1.57
N PHE A 34 7.15 -6.50 0.97
CA PHE A 34 5.98 -7.22 0.52
C PHE A 34 5.80 -7.12 -0.99
N LYS A 35 5.30 -8.19 -1.60
CA LYS A 35 4.93 -8.18 -3.02
C LYS A 35 3.63 -7.41 -3.24
N ARG A 36 2.65 -7.61 -2.36
CA ARG A 36 1.34 -6.95 -2.43
C ARG A 36 0.92 -6.48 -1.03
N ALA A 37 0.02 -5.50 -0.97
CA ALA A 37 -0.62 -5.16 0.30
C ALA A 37 -2.08 -4.73 0.14
N LEU A 38 -2.95 -5.16 1.05
CA LEU A 38 -4.33 -4.72 1.15
C LEU A 38 -4.40 -3.37 1.90
N VAL A 39 -4.61 -2.30 1.13
CA VAL A 39 -4.54 -0.92 1.62
C VAL A 39 -5.87 -0.51 2.20
N MET A 40 -5.86 -0.05 3.46
CA MET A 40 -7.06 0.36 4.18
C MET A 40 -7.58 1.73 3.68
N PRO A 41 -8.92 1.94 3.63
CA PRO A 41 -9.54 3.07 2.94
C PRO A 41 -9.86 4.26 3.87
N ASN A 42 -9.45 4.18 5.14
CA ASN A 42 -9.77 5.14 6.21
C ASN A 42 -8.80 6.34 6.23
N LEU A 43 -8.68 7.03 5.10
CA LEU A 43 -8.03 8.35 5.05
C LEU A 43 -8.89 9.41 5.77
N LYS A 44 -8.41 10.66 5.85
CA LYS A 44 -9.18 11.76 6.44
C LYS A 44 -10.56 11.91 5.79
N THR A 45 -10.61 11.76 4.47
CA THR A 45 -11.85 11.52 3.72
C THR A 45 -11.84 10.04 3.32
N PRO A 46 -12.78 9.22 3.80
CA PRO A 46 -12.82 7.80 3.46
C PRO A 46 -12.94 7.58 1.95
N ILE A 47 -12.28 6.54 1.46
CA ILE A 47 -12.39 6.12 0.06
C ILE A 47 -13.63 5.25 -0.09
N THR A 48 -14.66 5.77 -0.74
CA THR A 48 -15.97 5.11 -0.89
C THR A 48 -16.33 4.82 -2.34
N THR A 49 -15.56 5.33 -3.31
CA THR A 49 -15.79 5.10 -4.74
C THR A 49 -14.58 4.47 -5.44
N VAL A 50 -14.83 3.79 -6.56
CA VAL A 50 -13.78 3.22 -7.42
C VAL A 50 -12.83 4.29 -7.92
N ASP A 51 -13.34 5.46 -8.33
CA ASP A 51 -12.50 6.56 -8.83
C ASP A 51 -11.54 7.09 -7.76
N GLN A 52 -11.99 7.21 -6.51
CA GLN A 52 -11.13 7.58 -5.39
C GLN A 52 -10.04 6.52 -5.15
N ALA A 53 -10.40 5.23 -5.22
CA ALA A 53 -9.46 4.13 -5.06
C ALA A 53 -8.38 4.14 -6.16
N LEU A 54 -8.75 4.34 -7.43
CA LEU A 54 -7.82 4.43 -8.56
C LEU A 54 -6.89 5.65 -8.45
N GLN A 55 -7.42 6.80 -8.02
CA GLN A 55 -6.60 7.99 -7.79
C GLN A 55 -5.60 7.77 -6.65
N TYR A 56 -6.02 7.14 -5.56
CA TYR A 56 -5.14 6.83 -4.43
C TYR A 56 -4.08 5.78 -4.81
N GLU A 57 -4.45 4.73 -5.55
CA GLU A 57 -3.51 3.76 -6.11
C GLU A 57 -2.42 4.45 -6.96
N SER A 58 -2.82 5.40 -7.81
CA SER A 58 -1.90 6.19 -8.62
C SER A 58 -0.94 7.01 -7.75
N ARG A 59 -1.43 7.65 -6.68
CA ARG A 59 -0.58 8.39 -5.73
C ARG A 59 0.41 7.46 -5.03
N ILE A 60 -0.02 6.29 -4.57
CA ILE A 60 0.85 5.27 -3.96
C ILE A 60 1.95 4.88 -4.94
N LYS A 61 1.60 4.48 -6.17
CA LYS A 61 2.60 4.07 -7.18
C LYS A 61 3.58 5.19 -7.53
N LYS A 62 3.12 6.45 -7.63
CA LYS A 62 3.99 7.62 -7.86
C LYS A 62 4.93 7.91 -6.70
N SER A 63 4.57 7.52 -5.47
CA SER A 63 5.44 7.69 -4.30
C SER A 63 6.60 6.68 -4.25
N LEU A 64 6.56 5.65 -5.09
CA LEU A 64 7.57 4.59 -5.15
C LEU A 64 8.60 4.85 -6.26
N LYS A 65 9.77 4.22 -6.16
CA LYS A 65 10.80 4.25 -7.21
C LYS A 65 10.29 3.50 -8.46
N SER A 66 10.78 3.88 -9.65
CA SER A 66 10.32 3.36 -10.95
C SER A 66 10.32 1.82 -11.05
N GLU A 67 11.26 1.16 -10.38
CA GLU A 67 11.44 -0.30 -10.44
C GLU A 67 10.65 -1.07 -9.36
N SER A 68 9.70 -0.44 -8.67
CA SER A 68 8.92 -1.12 -7.65
C SER A 68 7.92 -2.11 -8.26
N HIS A 69 8.10 -3.41 -7.99
CA HIS A 69 7.13 -4.46 -8.34
C HIS A 69 5.96 -4.57 -7.34
N PHE A 70 5.85 -3.64 -6.38
CA PHE A 70 4.81 -3.64 -5.37
C PHE A 70 3.42 -3.41 -5.98
N GLN A 71 2.45 -4.24 -5.57
CA GLN A 71 1.05 -4.12 -5.97
C GLN A 71 0.16 -3.73 -4.78
N PRO A 72 -0.28 -2.46 -4.68
CA PRO A 72 -1.32 -2.07 -3.74
C PRO A 72 -2.68 -2.66 -4.19
N LEU A 73 -3.36 -3.35 -3.28
CA LEU A 73 -4.71 -3.89 -3.43
C LEU A 73 -5.67 -2.95 -2.72
N MET A 74 -6.49 -2.24 -3.47
CA MET A 74 -7.34 -1.17 -2.92
C MET A 74 -8.62 -1.73 -2.31
N THR A 75 -9.09 -1.10 -1.25
CA THR A 75 -10.37 -1.39 -0.60
C THR A 75 -11.28 -0.17 -0.62
N LEU A 76 -12.57 -0.38 -0.39
CA LEU A 76 -13.56 0.69 -0.20
C LEU A 76 -14.03 0.67 1.25
N TYR A 77 -14.19 1.87 1.81
CA TYR A 77 -14.76 2.09 3.12
C TYR A 77 -16.27 1.86 3.03
N LEU A 78 -16.78 0.96 3.87
CA LEU A 78 -18.22 0.72 3.98
C LEU A 78 -18.86 1.90 4.71
N THR A 79 -19.79 2.57 4.05
CA THR A 79 -20.56 3.71 4.55
C THR A 79 -22.02 3.58 4.13
N ASP A 80 -22.91 4.30 4.81
CA ASP A 80 -24.35 4.38 4.52
C ASP A 80 -24.66 4.99 3.15
#